data_AF-A0A438DRH8-F1
#
_entry.id   AF-A0A438DRH8-F1
#
_cell.length_a   1.000
_cell.length_b   1.000
_cell.length_c   1.000
_cell.angle_alpha   90.00
_cell.angle_beta   90.00
_cell.angle_gamma   90.00
#
_symmetry.space_group_name_H-M   'P 1'
#
loop_
_entity.id
_entity.type
_entity.pdbx_description
1 polymer ?
#
loop_
_entity_poly.entity_id
_entity_poly.type
_entity_poly.pdbx_seq_one_letter_code
_entity_poly.pdbx_strand_id
1 'polypeptide(L)'
;MADEGLTIVDGEKLRFADLSLPESDVTFTGAQLLDVADSKVSSLLGGLSLPDTVKSSALKRLNVGDVINFRCAELDREEASSKFREYVIAIADELQDDPIVASILDGNTLRLFLEDEDDFAMLAENLFTELDIEDTGKISKSEIRNALLHMGVEMGIPPFSGLHSYL
;
A
#
# COMPACT_ATOMS: atom_id res chain seq x y z
N MET A 1 2.78 5.92 -25.73
CA MET A 1 2.98 4.59 -25.10
C MET A 1 3.20 4.90 -23.63
N ALA A 2 2.15 4.83 -22.83
CA ALA A 2 2.20 5.21 -21.42
C ALA A 2 2.79 4.06 -20.62
N ASP A 3 4.00 4.26 -20.11
CA ASP A 3 4.64 3.40 -19.10
C ASP A 3 4.14 3.79 -17.69
N GLU A 4 2.93 4.34 -17.61
CA GLU A 4 2.43 5.08 -16.45
C GLU A 4 1.50 4.19 -15.63
N GLY A 5 2.07 3.48 -14.66
CA GLY A 5 1.28 2.73 -13.68
C GLY A 5 2.11 1.83 -12.77
N LEU A 6 3.31 1.46 -13.19
CA LEU A 6 4.23 0.64 -12.39
C LEU A 6 5.17 1.53 -11.59
N THR A 7 5.11 1.40 -10.27
CA THR A 7 6.06 2.00 -9.34
C THR A 7 7.09 0.95 -8.95
N ILE A 8 8.36 1.29 -9.11
CA ILE A 8 9.47 0.48 -8.58
C ILE A 8 9.69 0.90 -7.13
N VAL A 9 9.69 -0.09 -6.25
CA VAL A 9 9.95 0.05 -4.82
C VAL A 9 11.33 -0.55 -4.54
N ASP A 10 12.34 0.30 -4.51
CA ASP A 10 13.77 -0.04 -4.41
C ASP A 10 14.38 0.24 -3.02
N GLY A 11 13.56 0.68 -2.07
CA GLY A 11 13.99 1.01 -0.71
C GLY A 11 14.68 2.38 -0.55
N GLU A 12 14.88 3.17 -1.61
CA GLU A 12 15.56 4.48 -1.51
C GLU A 12 14.84 5.41 -0.52
N LYS A 13 13.50 5.45 -0.58
CA LYS A 13 12.65 6.24 0.33
C LYS A 13 12.84 5.87 1.79
N LEU A 14 13.19 4.62 2.10
CA LEU A 14 13.39 4.15 3.47
C LEU A 14 14.73 4.61 4.04
N ARG A 15 15.77 4.75 3.19
CA ARG A 15 17.11 5.19 3.62
C ARG A 15 17.14 6.64 4.08
N PHE A 16 16.36 7.51 3.44
CA PHE A 16 16.31 8.93 3.74
C PHE A 16 15.14 9.33 4.65
N ALA A 17 14.33 8.37 5.11
CA ALA A 17 13.18 8.64 5.95
C ALA A 17 13.57 9.04 7.38
N ASP A 18 12.70 9.81 8.04
CA ASP A 18 12.81 10.02 9.47
C ASP A 18 12.40 8.75 10.23
N LEU A 19 13.43 8.04 10.74
CA LEU A 19 13.32 6.80 11.48
C LEU A 19 13.29 7.07 12.99
N SER A 20 12.24 7.78 13.42
CA SER A 20 11.93 8.06 14.82
C SER A 20 10.84 7.13 15.34
N LEU A 21 11.07 6.57 16.52
CA LEU A 21 10.01 5.86 17.26
C LEU A 21 9.03 6.88 17.85
N PRO A 22 7.74 6.54 17.96
CA PRO A 22 6.76 7.39 18.63
C PRO A 22 7.19 7.68 20.08
N GLU A 23 6.92 8.89 20.56
CA GLU A 23 7.28 9.28 21.92
C GLU A 23 6.43 8.52 22.95
N SER A 24 6.96 7.43 23.49
CA SER A 24 6.41 6.71 24.63
C SER A 24 7.50 6.39 25.65
N ASP A 25 7.16 6.48 26.94
CA ASP A 25 8.03 6.12 28.07
C ASP A 25 7.98 4.60 28.38
N VAL A 26 7.60 3.78 27.39
CA VAL A 26 7.29 2.36 27.58
C VAL A 26 8.39 1.52 26.95
N THR A 27 8.77 0.42 27.61
CA THR A 27 9.61 -0.63 27.03
C THR A 27 8.89 -1.27 25.85
N PHE A 28 9.61 -1.49 24.76
CA PHE A 28 9.04 -2.14 23.57
C PHE A 28 9.39 -3.61 23.61
N THR A 29 8.45 -4.50 23.33
CA THR A 29 8.81 -5.86 22.95
C THR A 29 9.35 -5.86 21.53
N GLY A 30 10.24 -6.79 21.18
CA GLY A 30 10.70 -6.93 19.80
C GLY A 30 9.56 -7.13 18.80
N ALA A 31 8.46 -7.79 19.19
CA ALA A 31 7.26 -7.90 18.36
C ALA A 31 6.60 -6.53 18.10
N GLN A 32 6.40 -5.71 19.14
CA GLN A 32 5.85 -4.37 18.99
C GLN A 32 6.76 -3.48 18.12
N LEU A 33 8.08 -3.63 18.25
CA LEU A 33 9.04 -2.89 17.44
C LEU A 33 8.88 -3.20 15.95
N LEU A 34 8.76 -4.50 15.62
CA LEU A 34 8.57 -4.95 14.24
C LEU A 34 7.23 -4.49 13.67
N ASP A 35 6.15 -4.54 14.46
CA ASP A 35 4.83 -4.06 14.01
C ASP A 35 4.82 -2.56 13.73
N VAL A 36 5.49 -1.76 14.59
CA VAL A 36 5.65 -0.31 14.38
C VAL A 36 6.52 -0.03 13.15
N ALA A 37 7.61 -0.80 12.96
CA ALA A 37 8.46 -0.66 11.79
C ALA A 37 7.75 -1.04 10.49
N ASP A 38 7.08 -2.19 10.46
CA ASP A 38 6.28 -2.63 9.31
C ASP A 38 5.20 -1.61 8.95
N SER A 39 4.53 -1.03 9.96
CA SER A 39 3.53 0.02 9.76
C SER A 39 4.15 1.31 9.19
N LYS A 40 5.30 1.73 9.73
CA LYS A 40 6.02 2.92 9.25
C LYS A 40 6.52 2.73 7.82
N VAL A 41 7.13 1.59 7.54
CA VAL A 41 7.62 1.21 6.21
C VAL A 41 6.46 1.17 5.23
N SER A 42 5.35 0.52 5.57
CA SER A 42 4.16 0.49 4.72
C SER A 42 3.68 1.91 4.40
N SER A 43 3.59 2.79 5.40
CA SER A 43 3.21 4.19 5.19
C SER A 43 4.18 4.94 4.26
N LEU A 44 5.49 4.75 4.41
CA LEU A 44 6.51 5.35 3.53
C LEU A 44 6.45 4.82 2.10
N LEU A 45 5.98 3.58 1.93
CA LEU A 45 5.83 2.91 0.64
C LEU A 45 4.40 3.04 0.08
N GLY A 46 3.62 4.04 0.51
CA GLY A 46 2.30 4.33 -0.06
C GLY A 46 1.21 3.36 0.37
N GLY A 47 1.33 2.76 1.56
CA GLY A 47 0.38 1.78 2.09
C GLY A 47 0.63 0.35 1.62
N LEU A 48 1.74 0.09 0.91
CA LEU A 48 2.10 -1.25 0.47
C LEU A 48 2.50 -2.12 1.67
N SER A 49 1.88 -3.28 1.82
CA SER A 49 2.32 -4.29 2.78
C SER A 49 3.45 -5.09 2.17
N LEU A 50 4.57 -5.20 2.88
CA LEU A 50 5.72 -5.97 2.40
C LEU A 50 5.43 -7.47 2.42
N PRO A 51 5.91 -8.23 1.41
CA PRO A 51 5.88 -9.69 1.44
C PRO A 51 6.65 -10.25 2.64
N ASP A 52 6.19 -11.40 3.16
CA ASP A 52 6.85 -12.09 4.27
C ASP A 52 8.28 -12.51 3.94
N THR A 53 8.60 -12.69 2.66
CA THR A 53 9.96 -12.96 2.17
C THR A 53 10.90 -11.82 2.52
N VAL A 54 10.51 -10.57 2.20
CA VAL A 54 11.30 -9.37 2.49
C VAL A 54 11.46 -9.16 3.99
N LYS A 55 10.37 -9.29 4.76
CA LYS A 55 10.42 -9.18 6.23
C LYS A 55 11.35 -10.21 6.85
N SER A 56 11.27 -11.46 6.39
CA SER A 56 12.11 -12.55 6.87
C SER A 56 13.59 -12.36 6.49
N SER A 57 13.88 -11.87 5.28
CA SER A 57 15.24 -11.54 4.87
C SER A 57 15.82 -10.38 5.69
N ALA A 58 15.05 -9.31 5.91
CA ALA A 58 15.46 -8.18 6.73
C ALA A 58 15.74 -8.60 8.18
N LEU A 59 14.91 -9.47 8.76
CA LEU A 59 15.13 -10.04 10.10
C LEU A 59 16.41 -10.87 10.18
N LYS A 60 16.75 -11.63 9.13
CA LYS A 60 18.02 -12.37 9.06
C LYS A 60 19.22 -11.42 9.01
N ARG A 61 19.10 -10.31 8.27
CA ARG A 61 20.15 -9.27 8.18
C ARG A 61 20.35 -8.51 9.50
N LEU A 62 19.29 -8.37 10.30
CA LEU A 62 19.34 -7.76 11.64
C LEU A 62 20.18 -8.56 12.67
N ASN A 63 20.65 -9.76 12.29
CA ASN A 63 21.53 -10.63 13.09
C ASN A 63 21.03 -10.87 14.52
N VAL A 64 19.73 -11.05 14.68
CA VAL A 64 19.07 -11.17 16.00
C VAL A 64 19.25 -12.54 16.65
N GLY A 65 20.00 -13.45 16.02
CA GLY A 65 20.28 -14.81 16.52
C GLY A 65 19.04 -15.69 16.53
N ASP A 66 18.15 -15.47 17.50
CA ASP A 66 16.87 -16.14 17.65
C ASP A 66 15.71 -15.14 17.53
N VAL A 67 15.01 -15.20 16.41
CA VAL A 67 13.87 -14.33 16.10
C VAL A 67 12.74 -14.50 17.12
N ILE A 68 12.53 -15.70 17.66
CA ILE A 68 11.46 -15.94 18.64
C ILE A 68 11.81 -15.25 19.96
N ASN A 69 13.05 -15.40 20.43
CA ASN A 69 13.49 -14.73 21.65
C ASN A 69 13.51 -13.22 21.49
N PHE A 70 13.93 -12.72 20.32
CA PHE A 70 13.90 -11.28 20.05
C PHE A 70 12.48 -10.72 20.13
N ARG A 71 11.48 -11.40 19.55
CA ARG A 71 10.08 -10.94 19.58
C ARG A 71 9.52 -10.80 20.99
N CYS A 72 10.00 -11.62 21.93
CA CYS A 72 9.58 -11.58 23.33
C CYS A 72 10.48 -10.72 24.23
N ALA A 73 11.64 -10.29 23.75
CA ALA A 73 12.58 -9.49 24.54
C ALA A 73 12.02 -8.09 24.77
N GLU A 74 12.10 -7.62 26.02
CA GLU A 74 11.88 -6.21 26.34
C GLU A 74 13.14 -5.42 26.01
N LEU A 75 12.96 -4.38 25.19
CA LEU A 75 14.01 -3.48 24.74
C LEU A 75 13.77 -2.13 25.40
N ASP A 76 14.85 -1.53 25.90
CA ASP A 76 14.81 -0.12 26.28
C ASP A 76 14.68 0.77 25.02
N ARG A 77 14.48 2.07 25.23
CA ARG A 77 14.23 2.99 24.13
C ARG A 77 15.43 3.16 23.19
N GLU A 78 16.65 3.10 23.72
CA GLU A 78 17.86 3.26 22.92
C GLU A 78 18.10 2.02 22.06
N GLU A 79 17.98 0.84 22.66
CA GLU A 79 18.06 -0.46 21.99
C GLU A 79 16.96 -0.60 20.94
N ALA A 80 15.71 -0.26 21.28
CA ALA A 80 14.58 -0.27 20.37
C ALA A 80 14.83 0.69 19.18
N SER A 81 15.31 1.90 19.43
CA SER A 81 15.59 2.89 18.38
C SER A 81 16.71 2.43 17.43
N SER A 82 17.78 1.84 17.97
CA SER A 82 18.86 1.26 17.16
C SER A 82 18.34 0.09 16.31
N LYS A 83 17.63 -0.86 16.93
CA LYS A 83 17.10 -2.04 16.23
C LYS A 83 16.03 -1.69 15.22
N PHE A 84 15.22 -0.67 15.48
CA PHE A 84 14.25 -0.13 14.54
C PHE A 84 14.94 0.38 13.27
N ARG A 85 15.97 1.21 13.43
CA ARG A 85 16.74 1.75 12.30
C ARG A 85 17.46 0.66 11.53
N GLU A 86 18.13 -0.24 12.23
CA GLU A 86 18.80 -1.39 11.61
C GLU A 86 17.81 -2.25 10.80
N TYR A 87 16.60 -2.49 11.32
CA TYR A 87 15.59 -3.27 10.63
C TYR A 87 15.05 -2.55 9.38
N VAL A 88 14.76 -1.25 9.45
CA VAL A 88 14.30 -0.48 8.29
C VAL A 88 15.40 -0.37 7.22
N ILE A 89 16.66 -0.21 7.62
CA ILE A 89 17.80 -0.25 6.69
C ILE A 89 17.94 -1.63 6.06
N ALA A 90 17.79 -2.71 6.83
CA ALA A 90 17.83 -4.07 6.30
C ALA A 90 16.72 -4.34 5.28
N ILE A 91 15.52 -3.79 5.48
CA ILE A 91 14.45 -3.80 4.48
C ILE A 91 14.87 -3.01 3.24
N ALA A 92 15.45 -1.81 3.41
CA ALA A 92 15.92 -0.99 2.30
C ALA A 92 17.00 -1.69 1.47
N ASP A 93 17.93 -2.38 2.13
CA ASP A 93 18.96 -3.18 1.46
C ASP A 93 18.33 -4.36 0.70
N GLU A 94 17.33 -5.04 1.28
CA GLU A 94 16.65 -6.16 0.61
C GLU A 94 15.90 -5.68 -0.63
N LEU A 95 15.18 -4.55 -0.55
CA LEU A 95 14.48 -3.94 -1.69
C LEU A 95 15.44 -3.39 -2.74
N GLN A 96 16.66 -3.01 -2.36
CA GLN A 96 17.68 -2.61 -3.31
C GLN A 96 18.22 -3.82 -4.10
N ASP A 97 18.39 -4.96 -3.43
CA ASP A 97 18.86 -6.20 -4.06
C ASP A 97 17.76 -6.86 -4.93
N ASP A 98 16.52 -6.86 -4.44
CA ASP A 98 15.33 -7.42 -5.10
C ASP A 98 14.15 -6.42 -5.06
N PRO A 99 14.11 -5.46 -6.00
CA PRO A 99 13.10 -4.41 -6.01
C PRO A 99 11.72 -4.96 -6.33
N ILE A 100 10.71 -4.45 -5.64
CA ILE A 100 9.32 -4.83 -5.89
C ILE A 100 8.72 -3.91 -6.95
N VAL A 101 8.13 -4.49 -7.99
CA VAL A 101 7.33 -3.76 -8.97
C VAL A 101 5.87 -3.85 -8.55
N ALA A 102 5.27 -2.70 -8.24
CA ALA A 102 3.88 -2.62 -7.82
C ALA A 102 3.09 -1.62 -8.67
N SER A 103 1.84 -1.95 -8.99
CA SER A 103 0.91 -0.98 -9.57
C SER A 103 0.17 -0.27 -8.43
N ILE A 104 0.51 1.00 -8.17
CA ILE A 104 -0.15 1.79 -7.13
C ILE A 104 -1.33 2.54 -7.75
N LEU A 105 -2.54 2.19 -7.31
CA LEU A 105 -3.77 2.87 -7.72
C LEU A 105 -4.26 3.79 -6.59
N ASP A 106 -3.67 4.99 -6.51
CA ASP A 106 -3.99 6.02 -5.50
C ASP A 106 -5.10 6.99 -5.93
N GLY A 107 -5.75 6.72 -7.06
CA GLY A 107 -6.78 7.56 -7.66
C GLY A 107 -6.24 8.71 -8.53
N ASN A 108 -4.94 8.99 -8.53
CA ASN A 108 -4.38 10.01 -9.43
C ASN A 108 -4.47 9.56 -10.90
N THR A 109 -4.34 8.26 -11.15
CA THR A 109 -4.60 7.68 -12.47
C THR A 109 -6.07 7.86 -12.88
N LEU A 110 -7.02 7.70 -11.95
CA LEU A 110 -8.44 7.97 -12.22
C LEU A 110 -8.69 9.43 -12.56
N ARG A 111 -7.94 10.34 -11.94
CA ARG A 111 -8.03 11.76 -12.25
C ARG A 111 -7.66 12.06 -13.70
N LEU A 112 -6.66 11.39 -14.27
CA LEU A 112 -6.31 11.55 -15.70
C LEU A 112 -7.47 11.19 -16.63
N PHE A 113 -8.25 10.16 -16.28
CA PHE A 113 -9.44 9.76 -17.06
C PHE A 113 -10.66 10.66 -16.84
N LEU A 114 -10.69 11.44 -15.76
CA LEU A 114 -11.82 12.29 -15.37
C LEU A 114 -11.51 13.79 -15.56
N GLU A 115 -10.30 14.15 -15.95
CA GLU A 115 -9.85 15.56 -16.05
C GLU A 115 -10.35 16.25 -17.31
N ASP A 116 -10.57 15.49 -18.39
CA ASP A 116 -11.22 16.01 -19.59
C ASP A 116 -12.75 16.01 -19.38
N GLU A 117 -13.30 17.22 -19.19
CA GLU A 117 -14.73 17.43 -18.92
C GLU A 117 -15.61 16.95 -20.07
N ASP A 118 -15.17 17.11 -21.32
CA ASP A 118 -15.94 16.73 -22.51
C ASP A 118 -15.99 15.20 -22.65
N ASP A 119 -14.85 14.53 -22.46
CA ASP A 119 -14.78 13.06 -22.47
C ASP A 119 -15.58 12.47 -21.29
N PHE A 120 -15.46 13.06 -20.09
CA PHE A 120 -16.22 12.63 -18.93
C PHE A 120 -17.72 12.81 -19.12
N ALA A 121 -18.15 13.95 -19.68
CA ALA A 121 -19.56 14.20 -19.97
C ALA A 121 -20.11 13.17 -20.96
N MET A 122 -19.35 12.86 -22.02
CA MET A 122 -19.74 11.83 -22.99
C MET A 122 -19.85 10.45 -22.36
N LEU A 123 -18.90 10.07 -21.49
CA LEU A 123 -18.96 8.80 -20.74
C LEU A 123 -20.18 8.74 -19.81
N ALA A 124 -20.47 9.83 -19.11
CA ALA A 124 -21.60 9.91 -18.20
C ALA A 124 -22.95 9.85 -18.94
N GLU A 125 -23.08 10.52 -20.08
CA GLU A 125 -24.28 10.48 -20.93
C GLU A 125 -24.53 9.10 -21.50
N ASN A 126 -23.49 8.44 -22.03
CA ASN A 126 -23.58 7.08 -22.54
C ASN A 126 -24.00 6.11 -21.43
N LEU A 127 -23.35 6.17 -20.27
CA LEU A 127 -23.69 5.34 -19.11
C LEU A 127 -25.13 5.58 -18.64
N PHE A 128 -25.58 6.83 -18.60
CA PHE A 128 -26.94 7.17 -18.20
C PHE A 128 -27.96 6.57 -19.18
N THR A 129 -27.71 6.70 -20.48
CA THR A 129 -28.59 6.18 -21.54
C THR A 129 -28.68 4.65 -21.49
N GLU A 130 -27.57 3.96 -21.19
CA GLU A 130 -27.54 2.51 -21.03
C GLU A 130 -28.32 2.02 -19.80
N LEU A 131 -28.31 2.81 -18.73
CA LEU A 131 -29.00 2.48 -17.47
C LEU A 131 -30.48 2.85 -17.47
N ASP A 132 -30.85 3.98 -18.08
CA ASP A 132 -32.24 4.46 -18.15
C ASP A 132 -32.97 3.88 -19.38
N ILE A 133 -32.99 2.55 -19.47
CA ILE A 133 -33.61 1.79 -20.58
C ILE A 133 -35.09 2.15 -20.76
N GLU A 134 -35.77 2.50 -19.67
CA GLU A 134 -37.19 2.87 -19.65
C GLU A 134 -37.44 4.36 -19.91
N ASP A 135 -36.40 5.16 -20.17
CA ASP A 135 -36.45 6.61 -20.45
C ASP A 135 -37.26 7.39 -19.39
N THR A 136 -37.00 7.05 -18.12
CA THR A 136 -37.70 7.62 -16.96
C THR A 136 -37.06 8.92 -16.48
N GLY A 137 -35.85 9.21 -16.95
CA GLY A 137 -34.96 10.26 -16.48
C GLY A 137 -34.42 10.01 -15.06
N LYS A 138 -34.50 8.78 -14.55
CA LYS A 138 -34.13 8.45 -13.16
C LYS A 138 -33.44 7.10 -13.07
N ILE A 139 -32.33 7.08 -12.34
CA ILE A 139 -31.57 5.86 -12.06
C ILE A 139 -31.38 5.75 -10.54
N SER A 140 -31.54 4.55 -9.99
CA SER A 140 -31.31 4.31 -8.57
C SER A 140 -29.82 4.35 -8.23
N LYS A 141 -29.50 4.68 -6.98
CA LYS A 141 -28.13 4.67 -6.46
C LYS A 141 -27.45 3.30 -6.63
N SER A 142 -28.20 2.21 -6.51
CA SER A 142 -27.70 0.85 -6.70
C SER A 142 -27.29 0.56 -8.13
N GLU A 143 -28.06 1.02 -9.11
CA GLU A 143 -27.76 0.84 -10.53
C GLU A 143 -26.51 1.62 -10.92
N ILE A 144 -26.43 2.90 -10.54
CA ILE A 144 -25.23 3.73 -10.78
C ILE A 144 -23.99 3.08 -10.15
N ARG A 145 -24.10 2.59 -8.91
CA ARG A 145 -22.97 1.94 -8.23
C ARG A 145 -22.53 0.68 -8.97
N ASN A 146 -23.45 -0.18 -9.39
CA ASN A 146 -23.10 -1.38 -10.15
C ASN A 146 -22.46 -1.04 -11.50
N ALA A 147 -23.00 -0.06 -12.21
CA ALA A 147 -22.47 0.35 -13.50
C ALA A 147 -21.03 0.90 -13.38
N LEU A 148 -20.78 1.74 -12.37
CA LEU A 148 -19.44 2.24 -12.06
C LEU A 148 -18.46 1.11 -11.68
N LEU A 149 -18.93 0.08 -10.98
CA LEU A 149 -18.09 -1.08 -10.66
C LEU A 149 -17.68 -1.86 -11.92
N HIS A 150 -18.63 -2.09 -12.83
CA HIS A 150 -18.36 -2.78 -14.10
C HIS A 150 -17.44 -1.96 -15.00
N MET A 151 -17.75 -0.68 -15.19
CA MET A 151 -16.93 0.25 -15.96
C MET A 151 -15.51 0.36 -15.38
N GLY A 152 -15.38 0.41 -14.06
CA GLY A 152 -14.08 0.43 -13.40
C GLY A 152 -13.22 -0.77 -13.77
N VAL A 153 -13.78 -1.97 -13.77
CA VAL A 153 -13.05 -3.20 -14.16
C VAL A 153 -12.60 -3.15 -15.61
N GLU A 154 -13.45 -2.66 -16.53
CA GLU A 154 -13.10 -2.47 -17.94
C GLU A 154 -11.97 -1.44 -18.12
N MET A 155 -11.92 -0.42 -17.25
CA MET A 155 -10.85 0.58 -17.19
C MET A 155 -9.61 0.13 -16.40
N GLY A 156 -9.53 -1.15 -16.01
CA GLY A 156 -8.38 -1.70 -15.29
C GLY A 156 -8.36 -1.42 -13.78
N ILE A 157 -9.44 -0.88 -13.22
CA ILE A 157 -9.62 -0.76 -11.77
C ILE A 157 -9.91 -2.15 -11.20
N PRO A 158 -9.11 -2.64 -10.25
CA PRO A 158 -9.34 -3.95 -9.65
C PRO A 158 -10.70 -3.99 -8.94
N PRO A 159 -11.43 -5.10 -9.00
CA PRO A 159 -12.71 -5.23 -8.34
C PRO A 159 -12.54 -5.15 -6.81
N PHE A 160 -13.47 -4.46 -6.14
CA PHE A 160 -13.44 -4.31 -4.67
C PHE A 160 -13.46 -5.66 -3.90
N SER A 161 -13.90 -6.74 -4.54
CA SER A 161 -13.92 -8.09 -3.95
C SER A 161 -12.53 -8.73 -3.80
N GLY A 162 -11.47 -8.16 -4.40
CA GLY A 162 -10.08 -8.64 -4.22
C GLY A 162 -9.49 -8.42 -2.82
N LEU A 163 -10.15 -7.64 -1.96
CA LEU A 163 -9.72 -7.38 -0.58
C LEU A 163 -10.20 -8.42 0.44
N HIS A 164 -10.97 -9.44 0.03
CA HIS A 164 -11.61 -10.39 0.96
C HIS A 164 -11.00 -11.80 1.01
N SER A 165 -9.85 -12.07 0.37
CA SER A 165 -9.28 -13.43 0.33
C SER A 165 -8.12 -13.71 1.29
N TYR A 166 -7.94 -12.90 2.34
CA TYR A 166 -6.95 -13.17 3.40
C TYR A 166 -7.49 -12.88 4.81
N LEU A 167 -8.67 -13.43 5.13
CA LEU A 167 -9.14 -13.59 6.51
C LEU A 167 -9.49 -15.06 6.78
#